data_AF-A0AAV8X939-F1
#
_entry.id   AF-A0AAV8X939-F1
#
_cell.length_a   1.000
_cell.length_b   1.000
_cell.length_c   1.000
_cell.angle_alpha   90.00
_cell.angle_beta   90.00
_cell.angle_gamma   90.00
#
_symmetry.space_group_name_H-M   'P 1'
#
loop_
_entity.id
_entity.type
_entity.pdbx_description
1 polymer ?
#
loop_
_entity_poly.entity_id
_entity_poly.type
_entity_poly.pdbx_seq_one_letter_code
_entity_poly.pdbx_strand_id
1 'polypeptide(L)'
;MQIVNIPGSKITDGEVITEYVGSAPPKGSGLHRYVFILFQQPGKLTFDEPHHSRTDGKRGNFSTEKLRKKYNLGKPISGNFFQAQFDDSVPAVHKQLGF
;
A
#
# COMPACT_ATOMS: atom_id res chain seq x y z
N MET A 1 1.22 -1.58 0.71
CA MET A 1 0.27 -2.56 1.28
C MET A 1 -1.13 -2.00 1.14
N GLN A 2 -2.10 -2.86 0.88
CA GLN A 2 -3.52 -2.52 0.91
C GLN A 2 -4.25 -3.64 1.66
N ILE A 3 -4.95 -3.27 2.73
CA ILE A 3 -5.78 -4.18 3.52
C ILE A 3 -7.17 -3.54 3.59
N VAL A 4 -8.19 -4.33 3.29
CA VAL A 4 -9.59 -3.89 3.24
C VAL A 4 -10.44 -4.69 4.20
N ASN A 5 -11.68 -4.27 4.44
CA ASN A 5 -12.63 -4.99 5.30
C ASN A 5 -12.12 -5.25 6.73
N ILE A 6 -11.27 -4.37 7.26
CA ILE A 6 -10.70 -4.49 8.63
C ILE A 6 -11.84 -4.32 9.66
N PRO A 7 -12.10 -5.31 10.55
CA PRO A 7 -13.08 -5.16 11.60
C PRO A 7 -12.50 -4.33 12.76
N GLY A 8 -12.92 -3.08 12.86
CA GLY A 8 -12.44 -2.14 13.88
C GLY A 8 -10.95 -1.86 13.70
N SER A 9 -10.13 -2.25 14.68
CA SER A 9 -8.67 -2.09 14.67
C SER A 9 -7.90 -3.39 14.43
N LYS A 10 -8.59 -4.50 14.12
CA LYS A 10 -7.96 -5.83 13.96
C LYS A 10 -7.43 -6.01 12.55
N ILE A 11 -6.28 -5.41 12.26
CA ILE A 11 -5.66 -5.39 10.93
C ILE A 11 -5.47 -6.81 10.36
N THR A 12 -5.13 -7.78 11.21
CA THR A 12 -4.91 -9.19 10.84
C THR A 12 -6.15 -9.89 10.31
N ASP A 13 -7.33 -9.40 10.66
CA ASP A 13 -8.62 -9.99 10.29
C ASP A 13 -9.18 -9.33 9.01
N GLY A 14 -8.43 -8.36 8.44
CA GLY A 14 -8.75 -7.75 7.16
C GLY A 14 -8.29 -8.60 5.97
N GLU A 15 -8.81 -8.25 4.80
CA GLU A 15 -8.47 -8.90 3.54
C GLU A 15 -7.28 -8.19 2.89
N VAL A 16 -6.21 -8.95 2.58
CA VAL A 16 -4.99 -8.40 2.00
C VAL A 16 -5.09 -8.42 0.47
N ILE A 17 -5.28 -7.23 -0.12
CA ILE A 17 -5.23 -7.03 -1.58
C ILE A 17 -3.79 -6.90 -2.05
N THR A 18 -2.95 -6.19 -1.32
CA THR A 18 -1.53 -6.02 -1.68
C THR A 18 -0.67 -6.21 -0.46
N GLU A 19 0.16 -7.24 -0.45
CA GLU A 19 1.03 -7.56 0.68
C GLU A 19 2.02 -6.43 0.97
N TYR A 20 2.45 -6.32 2.23
CA TYR A 20 3.45 -5.33 2.61
C TYR A 20 4.83 -5.62 2.00
N VAL A 21 5.44 -4.59 1.46
CA VAL A 21 6.84 -4.57 1.02
C VAL A 21 7.47 -3.31 1.59
N GLY A 22 8.68 -3.43 2.13
CA GLY A 22 9.43 -2.32 2.73
C GLY A 22 9.80 -1.24 1.71
N SER A 23 10.29 -0.11 2.21
CA SER A 23 10.77 0.98 1.38
C SER A 23 11.97 0.53 0.55
N ALA A 24 11.90 0.73 -0.78
CA ALA A 24 12.97 0.39 -1.71
C ALA A 24 13.21 1.52 -2.73
N PRO A 25 13.46 2.77 -2.28
CA PRO A 25 13.71 3.89 -3.19
C PRO A 25 15.01 3.66 -3.98
N PRO A 26 15.04 3.91 -5.31
CA PRO A 26 16.23 3.72 -6.12
C PRO A 26 17.42 4.57 -5.65
N LYS A 27 18.65 4.06 -5.86
CA LYS A 27 19.88 4.81 -5.55
C LYS A 27 19.90 6.13 -6.32
N GLY A 28 20.17 7.24 -5.64
CA GLY A 28 20.25 8.57 -6.24
C GLY A 28 18.90 9.28 -6.49
N SER A 29 17.77 8.64 -6.18
CA SER A 29 16.43 9.26 -6.34
C SER A 29 16.04 10.23 -5.22
N GLY A 30 16.83 10.30 -4.14
CA GLY A 30 16.58 11.15 -2.97
C GLY A 30 15.53 10.56 -2.03
N LEU A 31 14.88 11.42 -1.24
CA LEU A 31 13.87 11.03 -0.26
C LEU A 31 12.51 10.81 -0.94
N HIS A 32 11.99 9.59 -0.84
CA HIS A 32 10.65 9.21 -1.25
C HIS A 32 9.68 9.30 -0.07
N ARG A 33 8.45 9.75 -0.34
CA ARG A 33 7.36 9.81 0.66
C ARG A 33 6.57 8.51 0.64
N TYR A 34 6.41 7.90 1.81
CA TYR A 34 5.56 6.73 2.03
C TYR A 34 4.40 7.15 2.90
N VAL A 35 3.18 7.11 2.35
CA VAL A 35 1.98 7.67 2.97
C VAL A 35 1.03 6.53 3.32
N PHE A 36 0.65 6.47 4.60
CA PHE A 36 -0.42 5.62 5.09
C PHE A 36 -1.71 6.44 5.17
N ILE A 37 -2.79 5.92 4.60
CA ILE A 37 -4.09 6.59 4.56
C ILE A 37 -5.13 5.58 5.02
N LEU A 38 -5.97 5.99 5.96
CA LEU A 38 -7.06 5.18 6.49
C LEU A 38 -8.40 5.76 6.03
N PHE A 39 -9.25 4.91 5.48
CA PHE A 39 -10.61 5.24 5.10
C PHE A 39 -11.61 4.43 5.92
N GLN A 40 -12.76 5.03 6.22
CA GLN A 40 -13.87 4.30 6.79
C GLN A 40 -14.75 3.76 5.66
N GLN A 41 -14.95 2.44 5.65
CA GLN A 41 -15.89 1.82 4.71
C GLN A 41 -17.33 2.02 5.21
N PRO A 42 -18.31 2.23 4.32
CA PRO A 42 -19.73 2.31 4.69
C PRO A 42 -20.30 0.97 5.15
N GLY A 43 -19.60 -0.13 4.87
CA GLY A 43 -19.93 -1.50 5.23
C GLY A 43 -18.86 -2.46 4.69
N LYS A 44 -19.14 -3.76 4.72
CA LYS A 44 -18.29 -4.74 4.03
C LYS A 44 -18.42 -4.54 2.52
N LEU A 45 -17.30 -4.47 1.82
CA LEU A 45 -17.24 -4.26 0.37
C LEU A 45 -16.54 -5.44 -0.30
N THR A 46 -16.83 -5.65 -1.58
CA THR A 46 -16.10 -6.59 -2.43
C THR A 46 -15.14 -5.79 -3.31
N PHE A 47 -13.85 -6.10 -3.21
CA PHE A 47 -12.80 -5.48 -4.01
C PHE A 47 -12.47 -6.41 -5.20
N ASP A 48 -12.21 -5.83 -6.36
CA ASP A 48 -11.90 -6.53 -7.62
C ASP A 48 -10.49 -6.19 -8.15
N GLU A 49 -9.69 -5.53 -7.32
CA GLU A 49 -8.29 -5.22 -7.56
C GLU A 49 -7.46 -6.50 -7.67
N PRO A 50 -6.43 -6.49 -8.52
CA PRO A 50 -5.49 -7.60 -8.58
C PRO A 50 -4.79 -7.77 -7.23
N HIS A 51 -4.68 -9.03 -6.79
CA HIS A 51 -3.90 -9.35 -5.61
C HIS A 51 -2.40 -9.32 -5.95
N HIS A 52 -1.64 -8.58 -5.16
CA HIS A 52 -0.19 -8.42 -5.35
C HIS A 52 0.58 -9.03 -4.17
N SER A 53 1.36 -10.06 -4.46
CA SER A 53 2.25 -10.66 -3.47
C SER A 53 3.52 -9.83 -3.25
N ARG A 54 4.31 -10.20 -2.24
CA ARG A 54 5.64 -9.65 -1.94
C ARG A 54 6.66 -9.81 -3.05
N THR A 55 6.40 -10.67 -4.02
CA THR A 55 7.33 -10.96 -5.13
C THR A 55 6.88 -10.36 -6.46
N ASP A 56 5.75 -9.65 -6.47
CA ASP A 56 5.22 -9.02 -7.66
C ASP A 56 5.68 -7.55 -7.77
N GLY A 57 6.53 -7.27 -8.76
CA GLY A 57 6.99 -5.92 -9.09
C GLY A 57 5.94 -5.03 -9.76
N LYS A 58 4.77 -5.55 -10.14
CA LYS A 58 3.70 -4.82 -10.88
C LYS A 58 2.81 -3.97 -9.97
N ARG A 59 3.42 -3.20 -9.08
CA ARG A 59 2.75 -2.37 -8.06
C ARG A 59 2.68 -0.88 -8.39
N GLY A 60 3.33 -0.47 -9.49
CA GLY A 60 3.39 0.92 -9.92
C GLY A 60 2.05 1.50 -10.38
N ASN A 61 1.97 2.82 -10.51
CA ASN A 61 0.81 3.54 -11.06
C ASN A 61 -0.52 3.39 -10.30
N PHE A 62 -0.49 2.91 -9.05
CA PHE A 62 -1.65 2.93 -8.16
C PHE A 62 -2.08 4.38 -7.84
N SER A 63 -3.39 4.61 -7.75
CA SER A 63 -3.97 5.92 -7.41
C SER A 63 -5.00 5.79 -6.29
N THR A 64 -4.65 6.31 -5.11
CA THR A 64 -5.55 6.34 -3.94
C THR A 64 -6.85 7.08 -4.24
N GLU A 65 -6.80 8.17 -5.00
CA GLU A 65 -8.01 8.96 -5.32
C GLU A 65 -8.97 8.18 -6.23
N LYS A 66 -8.45 7.40 -7.19
CA LYS A 66 -9.29 6.53 -8.01
C LYS A 66 -9.93 5.42 -7.17
N LEU A 67 -9.16 4.76 -6.29
CA LEU A 67 -9.68 3.72 -5.40
C LEU A 67 -10.79 4.26 -4.49
N ARG A 68 -10.55 5.40 -3.83
CA ARG A 68 -11.51 6.07 -2.93
C ARG A 68 -12.83 6.37 -3.65
N LYS A 69 -12.77 6.87 -4.88
CA LYS A 69 -13.95 7.16 -5.70
C LYS A 69 -14.68 5.88 -6.13
N LYS A 70 -13.95 4.85 -6.58
CA LYS A 70 -14.51 3.56 -7.02
C LYS A 70 -15.38 2.91 -5.93
N TYR A 71 -14.93 2.96 -4.67
CA TYR A 71 -15.61 2.34 -3.53
C TYR A 71 -16.38 3.31 -2.63
N ASN A 72 -16.55 4.57 -3.07
CA ASN A 72 -17.25 5.61 -2.32
C ASN A 72 -16.78 5.75 -0.86
N LEU A 73 -15.46 5.71 -0.63
CA LEU A 73 -14.86 5.67 0.70
C LEU A 73 -14.86 7.02 1.45
N GLY A 74 -15.57 8.02 0.94
CA GLY A 74 -15.60 9.35 1.57
C GLY A 74 -14.21 10.01 1.66
N LYS A 75 -14.00 10.87 2.65
CA LYS A 75 -12.69 11.48 2.94
C LYS A 75 -11.86 10.54 3.82
N PRO A 76 -10.52 10.59 3.78
CA PRO A 76 -9.70 9.82 4.72
C PRO A 76 -10.00 10.25 6.15
N ILE A 77 -10.05 9.28 7.07
CA ILE A 77 -10.32 9.52 8.50
C ILE A 77 -9.02 9.68 9.31
N SER A 78 -7.91 9.18 8.79
CA SER A 78 -6.59 9.34 9.40
C SER A 78 -5.50 9.13 8.34
N GLY A 79 -4.30 9.62 8.64
CA GLY A 79 -3.14 9.41 7.80
C GLY A 79 -1.85 9.65 8.57
N ASN A 80 -0.78 9.04 8.10
CA ASN A 80 0.57 9.26 8.59
C ASN A 80 1.56 9.09 7.42
N PHE A 81 2.78 9.58 7.55
CA PHE A 81 3.80 9.40 6.53
C PHE A 81 5.19 9.36 7.12
N PHE A 82 6.12 8.81 6.34
CA PHE A 82 7.55 8.95 6.58
C PHE A 82 8.27 9.14 5.26
N GLN A 83 9.56 9.48 5.34
CA GLN A 83 10.44 9.55 4.20
C GLN A 83 11.56 8.52 4.33
N ALA A 84 11.95 7.93 3.21
CA ALA A 84 13.11 7.06 3.13
C ALA A 84 13.85 7.31 1.82
N GLN A 85 15.16 7.12 1.86
CA GLN A 85 16.05 7.13 0.69
C GLN A 85 16.80 5.79 0.64
N PHE A 86 17.60 5.60 -0.41
CA PHE A 86 18.34 4.37 -0.61
C PHE A 86 19.21 4.03 0.62
N ASP A 87 19.21 2.76 1.01
CA ASP A 87 20.11 2.14 1.98
C ASP A 87 20.52 0.73 1.51
N ASP A 88 21.35 0.04 2.31
CA ASP A 88 21.90 -1.27 1.96
C ASP A 88 20.86 -2.41 1.97
N SER A 89 19.65 -2.19 2.47
CA SER A 89 18.56 -3.17 2.43
C SER A 89 17.82 -3.18 1.10
N VAL A 90 17.86 -2.07 0.35
CA VAL A 90 17.11 -1.89 -0.91
C VAL A 90 17.41 -2.96 -1.96
N PRO A 91 18.67 -3.37 -2.22
CA PRO A 91 18.96 -4.39 -3.23
C PRO A 91 18.26 -5.73 -2.96
N ALA A 92 18.11 -6.13 -1.69
CA ALA A 92 17.41 -7.35 -1.31
C ALA A 92 15.90 -7.24 -1.63
N VAL A 93 15.29 -6.07 -1.38
CA VAL A 93 13.88 -5.82 -1.69
C VAL A 93 13.65 -5.77 -3.20
N HIS A 94 14.56 -5.15 -3.97
CA HIS A 94 14.50 -5.15 -5.44
C HIS A 94 14.56 -6.57 -6.01
N LYS A 95 15.51 -7.38 -5.54
CA LYS A 95 15.60 -8.80 -5.91
C LYS A 95 14.33 -9.58 -5.56
N GLN A 96 13.74 -9.32 -4.38
CA GLN A 96 12.48 -9.95 -3.96
C GLN A 96 11.34 -9.65 -4.96
N LEU A 97 11.31 -8.44 -5.53
CA LEU A 97 10.29 -7.96 -6.49
C LEU A 97 10.60 -8.30 -7.95
N GLY A 98 11.75 -8.89 -8.25
CA GLY A 98 12.18 -9.22 -9.61
C GLY A 98 12.70 -8.04 -10.43
N PHE A 99 13.24 -7.02 -9.77
CA PHE A 99 14.02 -5.95 -10.42
C PHE A 99 15.50 -6.30 -10.56
#